data_AF-C5S587-F1
#
_entry.id   AF-C5S587-F1
#
_cell.length_a   1.000
_cell.length_b   1.000
_cell.length_c   1.000
_cell.angle_alpha   90.00
_cell.angle_beta   90.00
_cell.angle_gamma   90.00
#
_symmetry.space_group_name_H-M   'P 1'
#
loop_
_entity.id
_entity.type
_entity.pdbx_description
1 polymer ?
#
loop_
_entity_poly.entity_id
_entity_poly.type
_entity_poly.pdbx_seq_one_letter_code
_entity_poly.pdbx_strand_id
1 'polypeptide(L)' 'KQASKQASKSVAYFKQAPLPFIGQKRMFLKHFSQILNDNIDSDGEGWTIVDVFGGSGLLSHTAK' A
#
# COMPACT_ATOMS: atom_id res chain seq x y z
N LYS A 1 -21.39 -13.41 40.54
CA LYS A 1 -21.23 -13.54 39.07
C LYS A 1 -20.35 -12.40 38.58
N GLN A 2 -19.04 -12.61 38.48
CA GLN A 2 -18.12 -11.63 37.93
C GLN A 2 -18.07 -11.83 36.41
N ALA A 3 -18.51 -10.83 35.64
CA ALA A 3 -18.43 -10.86 34.19
C ALA A 3 -17.00 -10.48 33.76
N SER A 4 -16.31 -11.40 33.09
CA SER A 4 -14.99 -11.17 32.50
C SER A 4 -15.12 -10.24 31.29
N LYS A 5 -14.55 -9.05 31.39
CA LYS A 5 -14.49 -8.06 30.31
C LYS A 5 -13.34 -8.46 29.37
N GLN A 6 -13.65 -9.13 28.26
CA GLN A 6 -12.68 -9.46 27.21
C GLN A 6 -12.22 -8.18 26.51
N ALA A 7 -10.94 -7.84 26.62
CA ALA A 7 -10.33 -6.72 25.94
C ALA A 7 -10.23 -7.01 24.44
N SER A 8 -10.76 -6.14 23.59
CA SER A 8 -10.65 -6.24 22.14
C SER A 8 -9.20 -5.94 21.72
N LYS A 9 -8.57 -6.90 21.02
CA LYS A 9 -7.22 -6.74 20.48
C LYS A 9 -7.28 -5.77 19.29
N SER A 10 -6.57 -4.65 19.36
CA SER A 10 -6.48 -3.71 18.23
C SER A 10 -5.75 -4.38 17.06
N VAL A 11 -6.33 -4.25 15.85
CA VAL A 11 -5.69 -4.76 14.63
C VAL A 11 -4.53 -3.84 14.28
N ALA A 12 -3.30 -4.39 14.31
CA ALA A 12 -2.12 -3.64 13.90
C ALA A 12 -2.06 -3.55 12.38
N TYR A 13 -2.00 -2.32 11.84
CA TYR A 13 -1.79 -2.06 10.42
C TYR A 13 -0.29 -1.97 10.11
N PHE A 14 0.22 -2.93 9.35
CA PHE A 14 1.62 -2.95 8.94
C PHE A 14 1.76 -2.28 7.57
N LYS A 15 2.60 -1.23 7.50
CA LYS A 15 2.93 -0.54 6.24
C LYS A 15 3.97 -1.29 5.41
N GLN A 16 4.39 -2.49 5.83
CA GLN A 16 5.50 -3.25 5.26
C GLN A 16 5.12 -4.68 4.94
N ALA A 17 5.77 -5.22 3.91
CA ALA A 17 5.68 -6.64 3.62
C ALA A 17 6.23 -7.46 4.82
N PRO A 18 5.62 -8.61 5.13
CA PRO A 18 6.01 -9.45 6.26
C PRO A 18 7.35 -10.15 6.08
N LEU A 19 7.87 -10.22 4.85
CA LEU A 19 9.12 -10.89 4.50
C LEU A 19 10.06 -9.94 3.75
N PRO A 20 11.39 -10.03 3.97
CA PRO A 20 12.35 -9.26 3.22
C PRO A 20 12.44 -9.76 1.77
N PHE A 21 12.32 -8.83 0.83
CA PHE A 21 12.52 -9.07 -0.61
C PHE A 21 13.57 -8.11 -1.17
N ILE A 22 14.32 -8.55 -2.18
CA ILE A 22 15.31 -7.72 -2.89
C ILE A 22 14.56 -6.74 -3.81
N GLY A 23 15.06 -5.51 -3.91
CA GLY A 23 14.47 -4.49 -4.80
C GLY A 23 13.25 -3.76 -4.24
N GLN A 24 13.12 -3.62 -2.91
CA GLN A 24 12.01 -2.88 -2.31
C GLN A 24 12.01 -1.41 -2.73
N LYS A 25 10.90 -0.95 -3.32
CA LYS A 25 10.76 0.40 -3.87
C LYS A 25 10.22 1.44 -2.88
N ARG A 26 10.43 1.24 -1.56
CA ARG A 26 9.83 2.10 -0.51
C ARG A 26 10.29 3.54 -0.57
N MET A 27 11.58 3.74 -0.84
CA MET A 27 12.16 5.08 -0.98
C MET A 27 11.78 5.78 -2.30
N PHE A 28 11.20 5.03 -3.25
CA PHE A 28 10.74 5.55 -4.54
C PHE A 28 9.28 6.02 -4.51
N LEU A 29 8.51 5.66 -3.47
CA LEU A 29 7.07 5.95 -3.41
C LEU A 29 6.75 7.44 -3.55
N LYS A 30 7.52 8.33 -2.92
CA LYS A 30 7.28 9.78 -3.02
C LYS A 30 7.35 10.27 -4.47
N HIS A 31 8.37 9.83 -5.22
CA HIS A 31 8.51 10.19 -6.63
C HIS A 31 7.42 9.55 -7.48
N PHE A 32 7.09 8.29 -7.21
CA PHE A 32 6.04 7.58 -7.93
C PHE A 32 4.66 8.26 -7.76
N SER A 33 4.26 8.59 -6.53
CA SER A 33 3.00 9.29 -6.27
C SER A 33 2.97 10.68 -6.90
N GLN A 34 4.08 11.41 -6.89
CA GLN A 34 4.19 12.70 -7.59
C GLN A 34 3.90 12.52 -9.10
N ILE A 35 4.53 11.53 -9.74
CA ILE A 35 4.33 11.25 -11.17
C ILE A 35 2.88 10.87 -11.46
N LEU A 36 2.25 10.04 -10.61
CA LEU A 36 0.83 9.70 -10.78
C LEU A 36 -0.04 10.95 -10.74
N ASN A 37 0.14 11.81 -9.74
CA ASN A 37 -0.65 13.03 -9.60
C ASN A 37 -0.41 14.03 -10.74
N ASP A 38 0.83 14.11 -11.25
CA ASP A 38 1.20 15.05 -12.31
C ASP A 38 0.74 14.59 -13.71
N ASN A 39 0.44 13.29 -13.90
CA ASN A 39 0.19 12.70 -15.22
C ASN A 39 -1.15 11.95 -15.35
N ILE A 40 -1.81 11.63 -14.24
CA ILE A 40 -3.09 10.93 -14.22
C ILE A 40 -4.13 11.83 -13.58
N ASP A 41 -4.98 12.41 -14.43
CA ASP A 41 -6.07 13.27 -13.98
C ASP A 41 -7.15 12.46 -13.24
N SER A 42 -7.95 13.18 -12.45
CA SER A 42 -9.12 12.65 -11.75
C SER A 42 -8.82 11.40 -10.90
N ASP A 43 -7.66 11.37 -10.25
CA ASP A 43 -7.20 10.25 -9.40
C ASP A 43 -7.29 8.87 -10.09
N GLY A 44 -7.13 8.83 -11.42
CA GLY A 44 -7.19 7.58 -12.18
C GLY A 44 -8.59 7.06 -12.46
N GLU A 45 -9.64 7.89 -12.37
CA GLU A 45 -10.99 7.49 -12.77
C GLU A 45 -11.02 6.99 -14.23
N GLY A 46 -11.48 5.75 -14.42
CA GLY A 46 -11.52 5.10 -15.74
C GLY A 46 -10.18 4.52 -16.22
N TRP A 47 -9.12 4.65 -15.44
CA TRP A 47 -7.81 4.07 -15.75
C TRP A 47 -7.64 2.68 -15.17
N THR A 48 -6.92 1.83 -15.89
CA THR A 48 -6.41 0.55 -15.37
C THR A 48 -4.89 0.61 -15.39
N ILE A 49 -4.29 0.68 -14.20
CA ILE A 49 -2.83 0.73 -14.04
C ILE A 49 -2.30 -0.69 -13.87
N VAL A 50 -1.35 -1.08 -14.71
CA VAL A 50 -0.73 -2.41 -14.69
C VAL A 50 0.72 -2.30 -14.25
N ASP A 51 1.04 -2.83 -13.07
CA ASP A 51 2.40 -2.99 -12.58
C ASP A 51 2.98 -4.34 -13.02
N VAL A 52 3.76 -4.33 -14.10
CA VAL A 52 4.38 -5.53 -14.69
C VAL A 52 5.54 -6.09 -13.84
N PHE A 53 5.95 -5.38 -12.79
CA PHE A 53 7.00 -5.80 -11.84
C PHE A 53 6.48 -5.76 -10.40
N GLY A 54 5.36 -6.45 -10.18
CA GLY A 54 4.58 -6.38 -8.94
C GLY A 54 5.39 -6.62 -7.65
N GLY A 55 6.32 -7.58 -7.62
CA GLY A 55 7.13 -7.86 -6.43
C GLY A 55 6.28 -8.01 -5.16
N SER A 56 6.43 -7.10 -4.19
CA SER A 56 5.60 -7.06 -2.97
C SER A 56 4.23 -6.40 -3.12
N GLY A 57 3.85 -5.98 -4.33
CA GLY A 57 2.65 -5.21 -4.65
C GLY A 57 2.69 -3.76 -4.17
N LEU A 58 3.85 -3.23 -3.79
CA LEU A 58 3.95 -1.93 -3.13
C LEU A 58 3.53 -0.76 -4.04
N LEU A 59 3.95 -0.79 -5.30
CA LEU A 59 3.58 0.26 -6.26
C LEU A 59 2.12 0.11 -6.69
N SER A 60 1.69 -1.12 -7.00
CA SER A 60 0.30 -1.39 -7.39
C SER A 60 -0.70 -0.99 -6.29
N HIS A 61 -0.34 -1.15 -5.02
CA HIS A 61 -1.15 -0.67 -3.89
C HIS A 61 -1.18 0.85 -3.77
N THR A 62 -0.08 1.53 -4.13
CA THR A 62 0.04 2.99 -4.03
C THR A 62 -0.62 3.71 -5.22
N ALA A 63 -0.74 3.05 -6.37
CA ALA A 63 -1.33 3.59 -7.58
C ALA A 63 -2.87 3.59 -7.59
N LYS A 64 -3.49 3.13 -6.49
CA LYS A 64 -4.93 3.11 -6.30
C LYS A 64 -5.38 4.37 -5.57
#